data_AF-A0A0K8Q0Q4-F1
#
_entry.id   AF-A0A0K8Q0Q4-F1
#
_cell.length_a   1.000
_cell.length_b   1.000
_cell.length_c   1.000
_cell.angle_alpha   90.00
_cell.angle_beta   90.00
_cell.angle_gamma   90.00
#
_symmetry.space_group_name_H-M   'P 1'
#
loop_
_entity.id
_entity.type
_entity.pdbx_description
1 polymer ?
#
loop_
_entity_poly.entity_id
_entity_poly.type
_entity_poly.pdbx_seq_one_letter_code
_entity_poly.pdbx_strand_id
1 'polypeptide(L)'
;MLRLLNGCKENLITANHIRRTNEGYPPFIGRGNGLDDLYGVVHVAGDNNLISDNFFAYNVPPANIAPAGAQPTQILIAGGDANVVALNHVVSDVPSQHVVLDASTTHSKVLDSGAASQITSYSSDTAIRPTP
;
A
#
# COMPACT_ATOMS: atom_id res chain seq x y z
N MET A 1 -5.55 -5.25 -7.24
CA MET A 1 -5.85 -4.55 -5.97
C MET A 1 -6.40 -5.58 -5.00
N LEU A 2 -5.90 -5.58 -3.76
CA LEU A 2 -6.38 -6.42 -2.65
C LEU A 2 -7.06 -5.53 -1.62
N ARG A 3 -8.20 -5.95 -1.06
CA ARG A 3 -8.94 -5.18 -0.05
C ARG A 3 -9.34 -6.05 1.14
N LEU A 4 -8.89 -5.68 2.34
CA LEU A 4 -9.38 -6.16 3.62
C LEU A 4 -10.24 -5.06 4.21
N LEU A 5 -11.56 -5.27 4.25
CA LEU A 5 -12.54 -4.24 4.57
C LEU A 5 -13.40 -4.66 5.76
N ASN A 6 -14.10 -3.69 6.35
CA ASN A 6 -15.12 -3.95 7.36
C ASN A 6 -14.59 -4.77 8.56
N GLY A 7 -13.33 -4.53 8.94
CA GLY A 7 -12.73 -5.16 10.12
C GLY A 7 -12.23 -6.57 9.89
N CYS A 8 -11.61 -6.88 8.74
CA CYS A 8 -10.90 -8.15 8.53
C CYS A 8 -9.74 -8.30 9.53
N LYS A 9 -9.68 -9.41 10.27
CA LYS A 9 -8.68 -9.63 11.32
C LYS A 9 -7.82 -10.86 11.07
N GLU A 10 -6.57 -10.80 11.54
CA GLU A 10 -5.68 -11.97 11.67
C GLU A 10 -5.43 -12.72 10.34
N ASN A 11 -5.47 -12.00 9.22
CA ASN A 11 -5.23 -12.59 7.90
C ASN A 11 -3.74 -12.58 7.56
N LEU A 12 -3.30 -13.61 6.83
CA LEU A 12 -1.97 -13.71 6.28
C LEU A 12 -1.97 -13.38 4.78
N ILE A 13 -1.34 -12.26 4.41
CA ILE A 13 -1.15 -11.83 3.03
C ILE A 13 0.35 -11.88 2.72
N THR A 14 0.82 -13.04 2.25
CA THR A 14 2.27 -13.28 2.08
C THR A 14 2.62 -13.98 0.77
N ALA A 15 3.86 -13.79 0.30
CA ALA A 15 4.42 -14.47 -0.87
C ALA A 15 3.64 -14.24 -2.18
N ASN A 16 3.04 -13.06 -2.35
CA ASN A 16 2.31 -12.69 -3.56
C ASN A 16 3.17 -11.78 -4.47
N HIS A 17 3.03 -11.97 -5.78
CA HIS A 17 3.47 -11.00 -6.78
C HIS A 17 2.29 -10.09 -7.15
N ILE A 18 2.36 -8.83 -6.75
CA ILE A 18 1.29 -7.84 -6.89
C ILE A 18 1.69 -6.80 -7.92
N ARG A 19 1.10 -6.85 -9.12
CA ARG A 19 1.36 -5.88 -10.19
C ARG A 19 0.21 -4.89 -10.36
N ARG A 20 0.52 -3.60 -10.46
CA ARG A 20 -0.41 -2.54 -10.90
C ARG A 20 0.17 -1.83 -12.12
N THR A 21 -0.65 -1.72 -13.16
CA THR A 21 -0.35 -0.93 -14.36
C THR A 21 -1.63 -0.34 -14.95
N ASN A 22 -1.53 0.47 -16.01
CA ASN A 22 -2.68 0.94 -16.76
C ASN A 22 -3.27 -0.16 -17.65
N GLU A 23 -4.56 -0.05 -17.96
CA GLU A 23 -5.19 -0.88 -18.98
C GLU A 23 -4.45 -0.73 -20.32
N GLY A 24 -4.20 -1.85 -20.99
CA GLY A 24 -3.47 -1.91 -22.26
C GLY A 24 -4.38 -2.21 -23.45
N TYR A 25 -5.61 -2.67 -23.22
CA TYR A 25 -6.53 -3.06 -24.28
C TYR A 25 -7.45 -1.89 -24.67
N PRO A 26 -7.38 -1.40 -25.93
CA PRO A 26 -8.01 -0.14 -26.34
C PRO A 26 -9.50 0.04 -25.96
N PRO A 27 -10.37 -0.99 -26.05
CA PRO A 27 -11.78 -0.84 -25.69
C PRO A 27 -12.04 -0.48 -24.22
N PHE A 28 -11.08 -0.71 -23.32
CA PHE A 28 -11.22 -0.45 -21.89
C PHE A 28 -10.32 0.67 -21.38
N ILE A 29 -9.46 1.26 -22.24
CA ILE A 29 -8.68 2.44 -21.88
C ILE A 29 -9.61 3.57 -21.44
N GLY A 30 -9.27 4.23 -20.34
CA GLY A 30 -10.06 5.31 -19.73
C GLY A 30 -11.15 4.83 -18.77
N ARG A 31 -11.40 3.52 -18.65
CA ARG A 31 -12.25 2.99 -17.58
C ARG A 31 -11.48 2.93 -16.26
N GLY A 32 -12.18 3.28 -15.18
CA GLY A 32 -11.68 3.19 -13.81
C GLY A 32 -12.64 2.42 -12.91
N ASN A 33 -12.19 2.17 -11.68
CA ASN A 33 -13.00 1.58 -10.62
C ASN A 33 -13.52 2.63 -9.61
N GLY A 34 -13.36 3.91 -9.92
CA GLY A 34 -13.78 5.04 -9.07
C GLY A 34 -12.84 5.34 -7.90
N LEU A 35 -11.69 4.67 -7.80
CA LEU A 35 -10.70 4.90 -6.74
C LEU A 35 -9.46 5.59 -7.31
N ASP A 36 -8.82 6.40 -6.48
CA ASP A 36 -7.55 7.04 -6.77
C ASP A 36 -6.36 6.18 -6.32
N ASP A 37 -5.14 6.64 -6.58
CA ASP A 37 -3.90 5.92 -6.25
C ASP A 37 -3.45 6.12 -4.79
N LEU A 38 -4.14 6.98 -4.01
CA LEU A 38 -3.95 7.07 -2.55
C LEU A 38 -4.67 5.96 -1.81
N TYR A 39 -5.68 5.35 -2.41
CA TYR A 39 -6.41 4.20 -1.84
C TYR A 39 -5.52 2.98 -1.56
N GLY A 40 -4.36 2.88 -2.22
CA GLY A 40 -3.43 1.77 -2.03
C GLY A 40 -3.68 0.62 -3.01
N VAL A 41 -2.60 0.00 -3.51
CA VAL A 41 -2.69 -1.26 -4.26
C VAL A 41 -3.22 -2.39 -3.36
N VAL A 42 -2.80 -2.36 -2.09
CA VAL A 42 -3.33 -3.15 -0.97
C VAL A 42 -3.95 -2.18 0.04
N HIS A 43 -5.22 -2.38 0.36
CA HIS A 43 -5.96 -1.57 1.34
C HIS A 43 -6.42 -2.43 2.51
N VAL A 44 -6.07 -2.05 3.73
CA VAL A 44 -6.37 -2.81 4.96
C VAL A 44 -7.14 -1.94 5.95
N ALA A 45 -8.31 -2.40 6.37
CA ALA A 45 -9.10 -1.83 7.45
C ALA A 45 -9.53 -2.96 8.40
N GLY A 46 -8.77 -3.15 9.48
CA GLY A 46 -8.94 -4.22 10.46
C GLY A 46 -7.64 -4.50 11.22
N ASP A 47 -7.63 -5.56 12.05
CA ASP A 47 -6.63 -5.71 13.11
C ASP A 47 -5.73 -6.93 12.92
N ASN A 48 -4.49 -6.87 13.43
CA ASN A 48 -3.55 -8.00 13.50
C ASN A 48 -3.31 -8.75 12.17
N ASN A 49 -3.44 -8.07 11.02
CA ASN A 49 -3.12 -8.69 9.74
C ASN A 49 -1.60 -8.66 9.52
N LEU A 50 -1.08 -9.71 8.89
CA LEU A 50 0.31 -9.80 8.47
C LEU A 50 0.39 -9.64 6.95
N ILE A 51 1.05 -8.57 6.51
CA ILE A 51 1.32 -8.27 5.10
C ILE A 51 2.83 -8.35 4.89
N SER A 52 3.32 -9.48 4.39
CA SER A 52 4.76 -9.73 4.32
C SER A 52 5.24 -10.43 3.06
N ASP A 53 6.53 -10.34 2.76
CA ASP A 53 7.15 -11.13 1.67
C ASP A 53 6.41 -10.99 0.32
N ASN A 54 5.87 -9.81 0.04
CA ASN A 54 5.22 -9.54 -1.24
C ASN A 54 6.14 -8.72 -2.15
N PHE A 55 6.03 -8.97 -3.44
CA PHE A 55 6.71 -8.19 -4.47
C PHE A 55 5.71 -7.31 -5.20
N PHE A 56 5.88 -6.00 -5.12
CA PHE A 56 5.04 -4.99 -5.77
C PHE A 56 5.73 -4.45 -7.02
N ALA A 57 5.07 -4.59 -8.17
CA ALA A 57 5.50 -3.98 -9.42
C ALA A 57 4.46 -2.94 -9.86
N TYR A 58 4.77 -1.66 -9.66
CA TYR A 58 3.93 -0.53 -10.03
C TYR A 58 4.49 0.14 -11.29
N ASN A 59 3.66 0.26 -12.34
CA ASN A 59 4.04 0.95 -13.56
C ASN A 59 2.82 1.66 -14.14
N VAL A 60 2.62 2.91 -13.73
CA VAL A 60 1.50 3.75 -14.16
C VAL A 60 2.06 5.08 -14.66
N PRO A 61 1.70 5.50 -15.90
CA PRO A 61 2.14 6.79 -16.42
C PRO A 61 1.83 7.92 -15.44
N PRO A 62 2.76 8.86 -15.18
CA PRO A 62 2.54 9.94 -14.22
C PRO A 62 1.24 10.74 -14.45
N ALA A 63 0.87 10.93 -15.72
CA ALA A 63 -0.36 11.63 -16.10
C ALA A 63 -1.67 10.89 -15.72
N ASN A 64 -1.58 9.60 -15.41
CA ASN A 64 -2.70 8.76 -15.00
C ASN A 64 -2.77 8.55 -13.49
N ILE A 65 -1.83 9.13 -12.72
CA ILE A 65 -1.86 9.08 -11.27
C ILE A 65 -2.93 10.04 -10.75
N ALA A 66 -3.78 9.54 -9.86
CA ALA A 66 -4.80 10.31 -9.19
C ALA A 66 -4.59 10.34 -7.66
N PRO A 67 -4.76 11.49 -6.98
CA PRO A 67 -4.88 12.84 -7.54
C PRO A 67 -3.60 13.30 -8.28
N ALA A 68 -3.73 14.31 -9.14
CA ALA A 68 -2.59 14.84 -9.88
C ALA A 68 -1.47 15.31 -8.94
N GLY A 69 -0.24 14.85 -9.18
CA GLY A 69 0.94 15.18 -8.38
C GLY A 69 1.08 14.39 -7.06
N ALA A 70 0.12 13.52 -6.74
CA ALA A 70 0.24 12.63 -5.60
C ALA A 70 1.32 11.55 -5.82
N GLN A 71 1.88 11.04 -4.73
CA GLN A 71 2.65 9.81 -4.76
C GLN A 71 1.70 8.62 -4.56
N PRO A 72 1.69 7.62 -5.46
CA PRO A 72 0.87 6.41 -5.27
C PRO A 72 1.21 5.69 -3.98
N THR A 73 0.20 5.09 -3.35
CA THR A 73 0.36 4.25 -2.17
C THR A 73 0.40 2.78 -2.57
N GLN A 74 1.39 2.01 -2.10
CA GLN A 74 1.42 0.56 -2.34
C GLN A 74 0.57 -0.18 -1.31
N ILE A 75 0.86 0.03 -0.02
CA ILE A 75 0.11 -0.55 1.10
C ILE A 75 -0.47 0.59 1.94
N LEU A 76 -1.80 0.68 2.00
CA LEU A 76 -2.52 1.55 2.91
C LEU A 76 -3.08 0.71 4.07
N ILE A 77 -2.65 1.01 5.29
CA ILE A 77 -3.37 0.61 6.50
C ILE A 77 -4.30 1.77 6.85
N ALA A 78 -5.54 1.65 6.40
CA ALA A 78 -6.57 2.69 6.50
C ALA A 78 -7.13 2.84 7.93
N GLY A 79 -6.92 1.83 8.79
CA GLY A 79 -7.34 1.83 10.18
C GLY A 79 -7.22 0.44 10.80
N GLY A 80 -7.29 0.40 12.14
CA GLY A 80 -7.20 -0.83 12.92
C GLY A 80 -5.91 -0.94 13.74
N ASP A 81 -5.85 -1.98 14.56
CA ASP A 81 -4.81 -2.17 15.56
C ASP A 81 -3.81 -3.26 15.19
N ALA A 82 -2.54 -3.05 15.54
CA ALA A 82 -1.49 -4.08 15.54
C ALA A 82 -1.23 -4.78 14.19
N ASN A 83 -1.52 -4.13 13.06
CA ASN A 83 -1.12 -4.66 11.75
C ASN A 83 0.41 -4.69 11.62
N VAL A 84 0.92 -5.73 10.96
CA VAL A 84 2.35 -5.91 10.70
C VAL A 84 2.60 -5.93 9.21
N VAL A 85 3.47 -5.03 8.76
CA VAL A 85 3.94 -4.94 7.37
C VAL A 85 5.43 -5.22 7.35
N ALA A 86 5.89 -6.33 6.76
CA ALA A 86 7.28 -6.75 6.86
C ALA A 86 7.86 -7.31 5.56
N LEU A 87 9.08 -6.91 5.17
CA LEU A 87 9.79 -7.46 4.00
C LEU A 87 8.98 -7.39 2.70
N ASN A 88 8.44 -6.22 2.35
CA ASN A 88 7.76 -6.02 1.08
C ASN A 88 8.68 -5.26 0.14
N HIS A 89 8.96 -5.84 -1.03
CA HIS A 89 9.82 -5.21 -2.04
C HIS A 89 8.94 -4.47 -3.05
N VAL A 90 9.15 -3.16 -3.16
CA VAL A 90 8.45 -2.29 -4.11
C VAL A 90 9.38 -1.88 -5.24
N VAL A 91 8.91 -2.04 -6.46
CA VAL A 91 9.49 -1.49 -7.69
C VAL A 91 8.44 -0.62 -8.35
N SER A 92 8.76 0.67 -8.55
CA SER A 92 7.86 1.67 -9.10
C SER A 92 8.56 2.52 -10.15
N ASP A 93 7.85 2.94 -11.19
CA ASP A 93 8.32 3.87 -12.22
C ASP A 93 8.29 5.35 -11.79
N VAL A 94 7.66 5.62 -10.65
CA VAL A 94 7.54 6.95 -10.02
C VAL A 94 7.86 6.88 -8.52
N PRO A 95 8.21 8.00 -7.87
CA PRO A 95 8.20 8.09 -6.42
C PRO A 95 6.83 7.67 -5.85
N SER A 96 6.85 6.79 -4.85
CA SER A 96 5.64 6.23 -4.25
C SER A 96 5.82 6.03 -2.75
N GLN A 97 4.74 6.16 -1.99
CA GLN A 97 4.73 5.74 -0.59
C GLN A 97 4.51 4.22 -0.56
N HIS A 98 5.53 3.49 -0.08
CA HIS A 98 5.46 2.04 0.03
C HIS A 98 4.42 1.63 1.08
N VAL A 99 4.45 2.31 2.23
CA VAL A 99 3.49 2.06 3.31
C VAL A 99 2.96 3.39 3.83
N VAL A 100 1.64 3.49 3.91
CA VAL A 100 0.92 4.59 4.56
C VAL A 100 0.09 4.03 5.71
N LEU A 101 0.25 4.60 6.89
CA LEU A 101 -0.56 4.30 8.07
C LEU A 101 -1.42 5.54 8.33
N ASP A 102 -2.72 5.38 8.24
CA ASP A 102 -3.66 6.44 8.59
C ASP A 102 -3.59 6.78 10.09
N ALA A 103 -4.04 7.98 10.45
CA ALA A 103 -4.06 8.46 11.84
C ALA A 103 -4.95 7.61 12.76
N SER A 104 -5.91 6.85 12.20
CA SER A 104 -6.77 5.91 12.92
C SER A 104 -6.09 4.58 13.27
N THR A 105 -4.87 4.33 12.80
CA THR A 105 -4.13 3.12 13.13
C THR A 105 -3.45 3.21 14.50
N THR A 106 -3.39 2.10 15.22
CA THR A 106 -2.68 1.99 16.50
C THR A 106 -1.74 0.78 16.51
N HIS A 107 -0.63 0.90 17.24
CA HIS A 107 0.36 -0.14 17.51
C HIS A 107 0.90 -0.89 16.26
N SER A 108 0.83 -0.26 15.09
CA SER A 108 1.26 -0.86 13.83
C SER A 108 2.78 -1.03 13.76
N LYS A 109 3.25 -2.00 12.97
CA LYS A 109 4.68 -2.28 12.78
C LYS A 109 5.02 -2.32 11.29
N VAL A 110 6.05 -1.57 10.88
CA VAL A 110 6.58 -1.60 9.52
C VAL A 110 8.06 -1.94 9.55
N LEU A 111 8.44 -3.04 8.89
CA LEU A 111 9.80 -3.57 8.88
C LEU A 111 10.25 -3.80 7.43
N ASP A 112 11.41 -3.27 7.05
CA ASP A 112 12.08 -3.54 5.77
C ASP A 112 11.15 -3.48 4.55
N SER A 113 10.21 -2.52 4.55
CA SER A 113 9.21 -2.33 3.50
C SER A 113 9.33 -0.96 2.83
N GLY A 114 10.53 -0.39 2.81
CA GLY A 114 10.83 0.94 2.26
C GLY A 114 11.82 1.72 3.13
N ALA A 115 12.51 2.68 2.51
CA ALA A 115 13.28 3.68 3.22
C ALA A 115 12.36 4.57 4.07
N ALA A 116 12.92 5.31 5.04
CA ALA A 116 12.13 6.18 5.92
C ALA A 116 11.29 7.21 5.15
N SER A 117 11.78 7.74 4.03
CA SER A 117 11.05 8.68 3.17
C SER A 117 9.90 8.03 2.38
N GLN A 118 9.91 6.71 2.23
CA GLN A 118 8.88 5.94 1.51
C GLN A 118 7.80 5.40 2.44
N ILE A 119 7.89 5.70 3.75
CA ILE A 119 6.92 5.29 4.76
C ILE A 119 6.32 6.56 5.35
N THR A 120 5.00 6.70 5.26
CA THR A 120 4.26 7.76 5.96
C THR A 120 3.46 7.13 7.07
N SER A 121 3.76 7.46 8.32
CA SER A 121 2.84 7.18 9.42
C SER A 121 2.24 8.47 9.95
N TYR A 122 0.91 8.53 9.99
CA TYR A 122 0.16 9.56 10.69
C TYR A 122 -0.20 9.16 12.13
N SER A 123 0.20 7.96 12.55
CA SER A 123 0.07 7.48 13.92
C SER A 123 1.37 7.70 14.71
N SER A 124 1.25 8.06 15.99
CA SER A 124 2.39 8.35 16.87
C SER A 124 3.03 7.10 17.48
N ASP A 125 2.37 5.94 17.43
CA ASP A 125 2.81 4.71 18.10
C ASP A 125 3.31 3.64 17.13
N THR A 126 3.44 3.97 15.85
CA THR A 126 3.95 3.05 14.83
C THR A 126 5.43 2.74 15.06
N ALA A 127 5.78 1.47 15.15
CA ALA A 127 7.18 1.04 15.17
C ALA A 127 7.69 0.84 13.74
N ILE A 128 8.69 1.62 13.33
CA ILE A 128 9.23 1.59 11.96
C ILE A 128 10.71 1.19 11.98
N ARG A 129 11.06 0.17 11.19
CA ARG A 129 12.44 -0.16 10.79
C ARG A 129 12.57 0.03 9.27
N PRO A 130 13.27 1.08 8.82
CA PRO A 130 13.51 1.30 7.39
C PRO A 130 14.32 0.16 6.77
N THR A 131 14.10 -0.09 5.48
CA THR A 131 15.03 -0.89 4.66
C THR A 131 16.40 -0.19 4.65
N PRO A 132 17.51 -0.92 4.87
CA PRO A 132 18.87 -0.37 4.86
C PRO A 132 19.28 0.34 3.56
#